data_AF-A0A662S684-F1
#
_entry.id   AF-A0A662S684-F1
#
_cell.length_a   1.000
_cell.length_b   1.000
_cell.length_c   1.000
_cell.angle_alpha   90.00
_cell.angle_beta   90.00
_cell.angle_gamma   90.00
#
_symmetry.space_group_name_H-M   'P 1'
#
loop_
_entity.id
_entity.type
_entity.pdbx_description
1 polymer ?
#
loop_
_entity_poly.entity_id
_entity_poly.type
_entity_poly.pdbx_seq_one_letter_code
_entity_poly.pdbx_strand_id
1 'polypeptide(L)'
;MASGSKISEGSFVLVDYSVEDAETGNLIDTTIEKVAEEKKFTGRDQFFPMLVIIGEKRLLPSIEKAIAEMKEGETKTLILKPEEA
;
A
#
# COMPACT_ATOMS: atom_id res chain seq x y z
N MET A 1 -11.23 21.95 -0.71
CA MET A 1 -10.56 21.38 0.48
C MET A 1 -9.16 20.99 0.03
N ALA A 2 -8.16 21.81 0.35
CA ALA A 2 -6.78 21.52 0.00
C ALA A 2 -6.06 21.07 1.28
N SER A 3 -6.10 19.78 1.56
CA SER A 3 -5.21 19.16 2.55
C SER A 3 -3.88 18.91 1.84
N GLY A 4 -3.03 19.92 1.80
CA GLY A 4 -1.61 19.75 1.46
C GLY A 4 -0.87 19.17 2.67
N SER A 5 -1.29 17.99 3.15
CA SER A 5 -0.67 17.35 4.30
C SER A 5 0.59 16.64 3.84
N LYS A 6 1.74 17.24 4.10
CA LYS A 6 3.04 16.62 3.85
C LYS A 6 3.14 15.37 4.73
N ILE A 7 3.34 14.21 4.11
CA ILE A 7 3.55 12.95 4.82
C ILE A 7 4.98 12.97 5.38
N SER A 8 5.12 12.86 6.70
CA SER A 8 6.41 12.87 7.39
C SER A 8 6.47 11.76 8.44
N GLU A 9 7.63 11.57 9.06
CA GLU A 9 7.77 10.66 10.21
C GLU A 9 6.74 11.00 11.30
N GLY A 10 6.06 9.98 11.83
CA GLY A 10 4.96 10.10 12.79
C GLY A 10 3.59 10.41 12.17
N SER A 11 3.47 10.59 10.85
CA SER A 11 2.17 10.75 10.19
C SER A 11 1.39 9.44 10.19
N PHE A 12 0.10 9.55 10.50
CA PHE A 12 -0.88 8.49 10.37
C PHE A 12 -1.52 8.58 9.00
N VAL A 13 -1.38 7.53 8.18
CA VAL A 13 -1.94 7.47 6.85
C VAL A 13 -2.74 6.19 6.67
N LEU A 14 -3.89 6.32 6.02
CA LEU A 14 -4.69 5.19 5.59
C LEU A 14 -4.29 4.86 4.16
N VAL A 15 -3.83 3.63 3.93
CA VAL A 15 -3.30 3.19 2.64
C VAL A 15 -4.13 2.03 2.13
N ASP A 16 -4.72 2.23 0.96
CA ASP A 16 -5.21 1.13 0.15
C ASP A 16 -4.07 0.55 -0.68
N TYR A 17 -3.93 -0.77 -0.67
CA TYR A 17 -2.86 -1.45 -1.41
C TYR A 17 -3.33 -2.75 -2.04
N SER A 18 -2.59 -3.15 -3.06
CA SER A 18 -2.62 -4.48 -3.65
C SER A 18 -1.19 -4.93 -3.87
N VAL A 19 -0.88 -6.16 -3.45
CA VAL A 19 0.41 -6.80 -3.65
C VAL A 19 0.21 -7.92 -4.66
N GLU A 20 0.92 -7.83 -5.77
CA GLU A 20 0.94 -8.85 -6.80
C GLU A 20 2.36 -9.39 -6.96
N ASP A 21 2.47 -10.67 -7.25
CA ASP A 21 3.71 -11.28 -7.68
C ASP A 21 4.08 -10.70 -9.06
N ALA A 22 5.24 -10.06 -9.17
CA ALA A 22 5.63 -9.33 -10.38
C ALA A 22 5.93 -10.24 -11.58
N GLU A 23 6.26 -11.52 -11.35
CA GLU A 23 6.57 -12.47 -12.41
C GLU A 23 5.31 -13.16 -12.94
N THR A 24 4.40 -13.54 -12.03
CA THR A 24 3.22 -14.34 -12.33
C THR A 24 1.93 -13.52 -12.43
N GLY A 25 1.90 -12.30 -11.89
CA GLY A 25 0.70 -11.45 -11.82
C GLY A 25 -0.37 -11.94 -10.84
N ASN A 26 -0.02 -12.92 -10.00
CA ASN A 26 -0.91 -13.48 -9.00
C ASN A 26 -1.08 -12.49 -7.84
N LEU A 27 -2.32 -12.27 -7.41
CA LEU A 27 -2.60 -11.43 -6.26
C LEU A 27 -2.20 -12.15 -4.98
N ILE A 28 -1.31 -11.53 -4.21
CA ILE A 28 -0.80 -12.02 -2.93
C ILE A 28 -1.69 -11.50 -1.80
N ASP A 29 -1.98 -10.19 -1.80
CA ASP A 29 -2.83 -9.54 -0.80
C ASP A 29 -3.46 -8.26 -1.36
N THR A 30 -4.61 -7.84 -0.83
CA THR A 30 -5.22 -6.54 -1.16
C THR A 30 -6.15 -6.05 -0.05
N THR A 31 -6.18 -4.73 0.16
CA THR A 31 -7.21 -4.08 0.98
C THR A 31 -8.42 -3.64 0.15
N ILE A 32 -8.39 -3.80 -1.18
CA ILE A 32 -9.36 -3.25 -2.12
C ILE A 32 -10.32 -4.37 -2.57
N GLU A 33 -11.56 -4.31 -2.09
CA GLU A 33 -12.60 -5.33 -2.36
C GLU A 33 -12.78 -5.60 -3.86
N LYS A 34 -12.85 -4.55 -4.69
CA LYS A 34 -13.00 -4.69 -6.15
C LYS A 34 -11.88 -5.52 -6.78
N VAL A 35 -10.64 -5.29 -6.36
CA VAL A 35 -9.47 -6.04 -6.88
C VAL A 35 -9.56 -7.50 -6.44
N ALA A 36 -10.00 -7.75 -5.20
CA ALA A 36 -10.20 -9.10 -4.70
C ALA A 36 -11.28 -9.85 -5.48
N GLU A 37 -12.41 -9.21 -5.79
CA GLU A 37 -13.48 -9.80 -6.60
C GLU A 37 -13.00 -10.13 -8.02
N GLU A 38 -12.33 -9.19 -8.69
CA GLU A 38 -11.81 -9.37 -10.05
C GLU A 38 -10.81 -10.53 -10.14
N LYS A 39 -9.92 -10.64 -9.14
CA LYS A 39 -8.90 -11.70 -9.08
C LYS A 39 -9.37 -12.96 -8.36
N LYS A 40 -10.63 -13.02 -7.90
CA LYS A 40 -11.22 -14.12 -7.10
C LYS A 40 -10.39 -14.45 -5.85
N PHE A 41 -9.84 -13.44 -5.21
CA PHE A 41 -9.05 -13.57 -3.99
C PHE A 41 -9.94 -13.82 -2.79
N THR A 42 -9.57 -14.82 -1.99
CA THR A 42 -10.31 -15.27 -0.80
C THR A 42 -9.45 -15.22 0.46
N GLY A 43 -8.27 -14.59 0.40
CA GLY A 43 -7.32 -14.52 1.51
C GLY A 43 -7.66 -13.47 2.58
N ARG A 44 -8.78 -12.75 2.45
CA ARG A 44 -9.30 -11.81 3.46
C ARG A 44 -10.81 -11.89 3.57
N ASP A 45 -11.28 -11.70 4.79
CA ASP A 45 -12.70 -11.58 5.12
C ASP A 45 -13.19 -10.12 5.11
N GLN A 46 -12.28 -9.15 5.25
CA GLN A 46 -12.61 -7.71 5.34
C GLN A 46 -11.63 -6.85 4.55
N PHE A 47 -12.17 -5.83 3.89
CA PHE A 47 -11.45 -4.88 3.03
C PHE A 47 -11.56 -3.48 3.60
N PHE A 48 -10.50 -3.03 4.28
CA PHE A 48 -10.39 -1.69 4.82
C PHE A 48 -8.97 -1.17 4.62
N PRO A 49 -8.79 0.15 4.45
CA PRO A 49 -7.46 0.76 4.32
C PRO A 49 -6.60 0.41 5.53
N MET A 50 -5.33 0.08 5.28
CA MET A 50 -4.39 -0.21 6.35
C MET A 50 -3.92 1.09 6.99
N LEU A 51 -3.96 1.16 8.31
CA LEU A 51 -3.34 2.26 9.06
C LEU A 51 -1.83 2.04 9.14
N VAL A 52 -1.08 2.97 8.55
CA VAL A 52 0.38 3.00 8.52
C VAL A 52 0.85 4.24 9.27
N ILE A 53 1.88 4.07 10.11
CA ILE A 53 2.55 5.16 10.83
C ILE A 53 3.96 5.25 10.25
N ILE A 54 4.25 6.35 9.57
CA ILE A 54 5.54 6.53 8.88
C ILE A 54 6.66 6.61 9.91
N GLY A 55 7.71 5.79 9.76
CA GLY A 55 8.85 5.75 10.67
C GLY A 55 8.79 4.66 11.73
N GLU A 56 7.65 3.97 11.90
CA GLU A 56 7.54 2.84 12.83
C GLU A 56 8.10 1.52 12.24
N LYS A 57 8.52 1.52 10.97
CA LYS A 57 9.07 0.34 10.28
C LYS A 57 8.10 -0.84 10.29
N ARG A 58 6.81 -0.56 10.19
CA ARG A 58 5.76 -1.59 10.06
C ARG A 58 5.68 -2.12 8.63
N LEU A 59 6.09 -1.30 7.66
CA LEU A 59 6.26 -1.70 6.27
C LEU A 59 7.74 -1.69 5.90
N LEU A 60 8.05 -2.27 4.75
CA LEU A 60 9.39 -2.20 4.18
C LEU A 60 9.83 -0.73 4.02
N PRO A 61 11.08 -0.38 4.34
CA PRO A 61 11.54 1.01 4.26
C PRO A 61 11.35 1.64 2.88
N SER A 62 11.43 0.85 1.81
CA SER A 62 11.19 1.30 0.44
C SER A 62 9.73 1.73 0.21
N ILE A 63 8.77 1.03 0.84
CA ILE A 63 7.34 1.36 0.77
C ILE A 63 7.05 2.62 1.59
N GLU A 64 7.55 2.71 2.83
CA GLU A 64 7.33 3.91 3.67
C GLU A 64 7.91 5.18 3.01
N LYS A 65 9.09 5.08 2.40
CA LYS A 65 9.68 6.18 1.62
C LYS A 65 8.81 6.58 0.44
N ALA A 66 8.31 5.61 -0.32
CA ALA A 66 7.44 5.90 -1.45
C ALA A 66 6.14 6.59 -1.00
N ILE A 67 5.53 6.15 0.10
CA ILE A 67 4.34 6.80 0.67
C ILE A 67 4.66 8.23 1.11
N ALA A 68 5.82 8.48 1.73
CA ALA A 68 6.22 9.82 2.17
C ALA A 68 6.43 10.81 1.01
N GLU A 69 6.74 10.32 -0.19
CA GLU A 69 6.87 11.13 -1.41
C GLU A 69 5.53 11.36 -2.14
N MET A 70 4.49 10.60 -1.79
CA MET A 70 3.16 10.69 -2.41
C MET A 70 2.32 11.81 -1.82
N LYS A 71 1.30 12.22 -2.56
CA LYS A 71 0.24 13.12 -2.09
C LYS A 71 -1.01 12.34 -1.70
N GLU A 72 -1.84 12.94 -0.85
CA GLU A 72 -3.14 12.39 -0.49
C GLU A 72 -3.99 12.14 -1.75
N GLY A 73 -4.50 10.91 -1.90
CA GLY A 73 -5.27 10.46 -3.06
C GLY A 73 -4.44 10.07 -4.29
N GLU A 74 -3.11 10.13 -4.22
CA GLU A 74 -2.24 9.64 -5.29
C GLU A 74 -2.16 8.11 -5.26
N THR A 75 -2.15 7.48 -6.45
CA THR A 75 -1.88 6.05 -6.61
C THR A 75 -0.53 5.87 -7.27
N LYS A 76 0.31 5.00 -6.72
CA LYS A 76 1.63 4.68 -7.27
C LYS A 76 1.84 3.17 -7.27
N THR A 77 2.39 2.65 -8.36
CA THR A 77 2.80 1.25 -8.47
C THR A 77 4.30 1.16 -8.23
N LEU A 78 4.71 0.26 -7.34
CA LEU A 78 6.11 0.00 -7.01
C LEU A 78 6.42 -1.44 -7.36
N ILE A 79 7.52 -1.67 -8.08
CA ILE A 79 8.04 -3.01 -8.35
C ILE A 79 9.27 -3.17 -7.46
N LEU A 80 9.13 -4.00 -6.43
CA LEU A 80 10.22 -4.31 -5.49
C LEU A 80 10.98 -5.52 -5.99
N LYS A 81 12.32 -5.43 -6.02
CA LYS A 81 13.17 -6.59 -6.25
C LYS A 81 13.18 -7.48 -5.00
N PRO A 82 13.58 -8.76 -5.10
CA PRO A 82 13.69 -9.64 -3.93
C PRO A 82 14.60 -9.11 -2.82
N GLU A 83 15.59 -8.28 -3.16
CA GLU A 83 16.50 -7.64 -2.20
C GLU A 83 15.84 -6.49 -1.40
N GLU A 84 14.69 -6.01 -1.87
CA GLU A 84 13.95 -4.87 -1.32
C GLU A 84 12.56 -5.27 -0.80
N ALA A 85 12.21 -6.56 -0.92
CA ALA A 85 10.94 -7.19 -0.54
C ALA A 85 11.03 -7.95 0.79
#